data_AF-A0A1I0N0Z8-F1
#
_entry.id   AF-A0A1I0N0Z8-F1
#
_cell.length_a   1.000
_cell.length_b   1.000
_cell.length_c   1.000
_cell.angle_alpha   90.00
_cell.angle_beta   90.00
_cell.angle_gamma   90.00
#
_symmetry.space_group_name_H-M   'P 1'
#
loop_
_entity.id
_entity.type
_entity.pdbx_description
1 polymer ?
#
loop_
_entity_poly.entity_id
_entity_poly.type
_entity_poly.pdbx_seq_one_letter_code
_entity_poly.pdbx_strand_id
1 'polypeptide(L)'
;MLLRVTTGLLCVLSATGAHGETPTLIHVDPVGGVYTQSWLIDDEIFYAAGIRTATVIGDGKLGDFKGTLYVDCGTPENSKWLSVEDLYLDASAVPRAAIVGIRKALCDQP
;
A
#
# COMPACT_ATOMS: atom_id res chain seq x y z
N MET A 1 46.88 -8.47 39.93
CA MET A 1 45.44 -8.16 39.89
C MET A 1 45.11 -7.76 38.46
N LEU A 2 44.47 -8.66 37.70
CA LEU A 2 44.17 -8.46 36.28
C LEU A 2 43.00 -7.49 36.12
N LEU A 3 43.14 -6.47 35.28
CA LEU A 3 41.99 -5.72 34.74
C LEU A 3 41.93 -5.96 33.24
N ARG A 4 41.03 -6.85 32.82
CA ARG A 4 40.65 -7.07 31.42
C ARG A 4 39.70 -5.94 31.03
N VAL A 5 40.07 -5.12 30.07
CA VAL A 5 39.14 -4.22 29.38
C VAL A 5 38.87 -4.82 28.01
N THR A 6 37.69 -5.43 27.89
CA THR A 6 37.12 -5.95 26.66
C THR A 6 36.83 -4.79 25.70
N THR A 7 37.58 -4.72 24.62
CA THR A 7 37.31 -3.84 23.48
C THR A 7 36.00 -4.29 22.84
N GLY A 8 34.92 -3.56 23.16
CA GLY A 8 33.62 -3.74 22.54
C GLY A 8 33.70 -3.44 21.05
N LEU A 9 33.47 -4.47 20.24
CA LEU A 9 33.27 -4.40 18.82
C LEU A 9 32.06 -3.49 18.55
N LEU A 10 32.31 -2.25 18.13
CA LEU A 10 31.28 -1.30 17.70
C LEU A 10 30.71 -1.80 16.38
N CYS A 11 29.64 -2.60 16.44
CA CYS A 11 28.87 -2.97 15.26
C CYS A 11 28.05 -1.75 14.84
N VAL A 12 28.62 -0.90 13.99
CA VAL A 12 27.87 0.16 13.31
C VAL A 12 26.97 -0.54 12.29
N LEU A 13 25.75 -0.89 12.69
CA LEU A 13 24.71 -1.27 11.74
C LEU A 13 24.35 -0.02 10.95
N SER A 14 24.96 0.12 9.77
CA SER A 14 24.43 0.98 8.73
C SER A 14 23.06 0.45 8.35
N ALA A 15 22.00 1.06 8.89
CA ALA A 15 20.66 0.89 8.37
C ALA A 15 20.64 1.51 6.98
N THR A 16 20.82 0.68 5.96
CA THR A 16 20.55 1.06 4.57
C THR A 16 19.07 1.45 4.52
N GLY A 17 18.81 2.74 4.36
CA GLY A 17 17.46 3.24 4.15
C GLY A 17 16.89 2.62 2.88
N ALA A 18 15.94 1.70 3.04
CA ALA A 18 14.97 1.46 1.99
C ALA A 18 14.20 2.77 1.85
N HIS A 19 14.30 3.40 0.67
CA HIS A 19 13.46 4.53 0.31
C HIS A 19 12.06 3.98 0.05
N GLY A 20 11.38 3.55 1.12
CA GLY A 20 9.99 3.11 1.08
C GLY A 20 9.13 4.31 1.41
N GLU A 21 8.45 4.85 0.40
CA GLU A 21 7.37 5.79 0.67
C GLU A 21 6.36 5.12 1.62
N THR A 22 5.79 5.90 2.53
CA THR A 22 4.81 5.33 3.47
C THR A 22 3.50 5.14 2.72
N PRO A 23 2.89 3.93 2.73
CA PRO A 23 1.61 3.71 2.08
C PRO A 23 0.57 4.74 2.52
N THR A 24 -0.16 5.29 1.56
CA THR A 24 -1.19 6.29 1.81
C THR A 24 -2.49 5.61 2.18
N LEU A 25 -3.01 5.91 3.37
CA LEU A 25 -4.33 5.42 3.80
C LEU A 25 -5.44 6.07 2.97
N ILE A 26 -6.25 5.25 2.30
CA ILE A 26 -7.36 5.71 1.46
C ILE A 26 -8.70 5.58 2.16
N HIS A 27 -8.94 4.44 2.80
CA HIS A 27 -10.25 4.13 3.37
C HIS A 27 -10.12 3.15 4.54
N VAL A 28 -11.07 3.23 5.48
CA VAL A 28 -11.17 2.31 6.62
C VAL A 28 -12.61 1.83 6.73
N ASP A 29 -12.82 0.51 6.64
CA ASP A 29 -14.10 -0.11 6.90
C ASP A 29 -14.20 -0.58 8.36
N PRO A 30 -15.28 -0.24 9.08
CA PRO A 30 -15.60 -0.91 10.33
C PRO A 30 -16.14 -2.32 10.03
N VAL A 31 -15.56 -3.34 10.65
CA VAL A 31 -15.95 -4.75 10.41
C VAL A 31 -16.60 -5.41 11.63
N GLY A 32 -16.97 -4.59 12.62
CA GLY A 32 -17.67 -5.00 13.84
C GLY A 32 -16.85 -4.76 15.11
N GLY A 33 -17.50 -4.23 16.14
CA GLY A 33 -16.86 -3.91 17.41
C GLY A 33 -15.75 -2.87 17.24
N VAL A 34 -14.55 -3.19 17.73
CA VAL A 34 -13.34 -2.33 17.64
C VAL A 34 -12.43 -2.70 16.47
N TYR A 35 -12.87 -3.57 15.57
CA TYR A 35 -12.06 -4.06 14.46
C TYR A 35 -12.33 -3.31 13.17
N THR A 36 -11.27 -3.15 12.38
CA THR A 36 -11.28 -2.44 11.11
C THR A 36 -10.58 -3.21 10.00
N GLN A 37 -10.91 -2.86 8.77
CA GLN A 37 -10.15 -3.17 7.58
C GLN A 37 -9.67 -1.85 6.97
N SER A 38 -8.36 -1.70 6.78
CA SER A 38 -7.75 -0.52 6.17
C SER A 38 -7.41 -0.82 4.72
N TRP A 39 -7.59 0.19 3.86
CA TRP A 39 -7.27 0.14 2.45
C TRP A 39 -6.32 1.27 2.12
N LEU A 40 -5.15 0.93 1.60
CA LEU A 40 -4.04 1.83 1.34
C LEU A 40 -3.59 1.72 -0.12
N ILE A 41 -2.86 2.72 -0.58
CA ILE A 41 -2.08 2.66 -1.82
C ILE A 41 -0.60 2.86 -1.55
N ASP A 42 0.21 2.23 -2.37
CA ASP A 42 1.67 2.34 -2.38
C ASP A 42 2.19 2.26 -3.83
N ASP A 43 3.49 2.51 -4.02
CA ASP A 43 4.22 2.35 -5.28
C ASP A 43 3.47 2.94 -6.50
N GLU A 44 3.15 4.25 -6.45
CA GLU A 44 2.48 4.94 -7.57
C GLU A 44 3.43 5.14 -8.75
N ILE A 45 3.01 4.71 -9.94
CA ILE A 45 3.69 5.00 -11.20
C ILE A 45 2.78 5.83 -12.11
N PHE A 46 3.34 6.92 -12.63
CA PHE A 46 2.71 7.76 -13.64
C PHE A 46 3.13 7.38 -15.04
N TYR A 47 2.16 7.28 -15.94
CA TYR A 47 2.38 7.18 -17.37
C TYR A 47 1.83 8.42 -18.09
N ALA A 48 2.31 8.65 -19.32
CA ALA A 48 1.75 9.69 -20.18
C ALA A 48 0.23 9.51 -20.37
N ALA A 49 -0.47 10.62 -20.63
CA ALA A 49 -1.92 10.66 -20.90
C ALA A 49 -2.86 10.35 -19.72
N GLY A 50 -2.43 10.58 -18.47
CA GLY A 50 -3.32 10.46 -17.31
C GLY A 50 -3.58 9.01 -16.88
N ILE A 51 -2.67 8.11 -17.24
CA ILE A 51 -2.69 6.71 -16.85
C ILE A 51 -1.80 6.53 -15.62
N ARG A 52 -2.30 5.80 -14.63
CA ARG A 52 -1.63 5.56 -13.35
C ARG A 52 -1.65 4.08 -13.02
N THR A 53 -0.64 3.59 -12.31
CA THR A 53 -0.72 2.32 -11.59
C THR A 53 -0.36 2.52 -10.13
N ALA A 54 -1.04 1.81 -9.24
CA ALA A 54 -0.69 1.80 -7.82
C ALA A 54 -0.89 0.39 -7.25
N THR A 55 -0.09 0.05 -6.25
CA THR A 55 -0.31 -1.14 -5.43
C THR A 55 -1.35 -0.82 -4.37
N VAL A 56 -2.47 -1.55 -4.40
CA VAL A 56 -3.53 -1.45 -3.40
C VAL A 56 -3.30 -2.51 -2.34
N ILE A 57 -3.30 -2.09 -1.08
CA ILE A 57 -3.05 -2.94 0.08
C ILE A 57 -4.31 -2.92 0.95
N GLY A 58 -4.82 -4.09 1.30
CA GLY A 58 -5.81 -4.25 2.35
C GLY A 58 -5.17 -4.93 3.55
N ASP A 59 -5.30 -4.34 4.72
CA ASP A 59 -4.78 -4.90 5.97
C ASP A 59 -5.82 -4.73 7.09
N GLY A 60 -5.99 -5.78 7.90
CA GLY A 60 -6.87 -5.74 9.05
C GLY A 60 -7.60 -7.04 9.31
N LYS A 61 -8.76 -6.92 9.95
CA LYS A 61 -9.46 -8.05 10.54
C LYS A 61 -9.99 -9.06 9.54
N LEU A 62 -10.30 -8.63 8.31
CA LEU A 62 -10.81 -9.51 7.26
C LEU A 62 -9.68 -10.25 6.52
N GLY A 63 -8.41 -9.98 6.85
CA GLY A 63 -7.25 -10.57 6.20
C GLY A 63 -6.59 -9.62 5.21
N ASP A 64 -5.50 -10.12 4.62
CA ASP A 64 -4.63 -9.33 3.78
C ASP A 64 -5.09 -9.37 2.32
N PHE A 65 -4.92 -8.23 1.65
CA PHE A 65 -5.09 -8.06 0.21
C PHE A 65 -3.88 -7.33 -0.36
N LYS A 66 -3.44 -7.73 -1.55
CA LYS A 66 -2.47 -6.95 -2.32
C LYS A 66 -2.70 -7.13 -3.81
N GLY A 67 -2.81 -6.04 -4.55
CA GLY A 67 -2.99 -6.08 -5.99
C GLY A 67 -2.54 -4.81 -6.67
N THR A 68 -2.12 -4.91 -7.93
CA THR A 68 -1.74 -3.74 -8.73
C THR A 68 -2.93 -3.29 -9.57
N LEU A 69 -3.37 -2.06 -9.34
CA LEU A 69 -4.49 -1.45 -10.04
C LEU A 69 -3.98 -0.52 -11.14
N TYR A 70 -4.40 -0.77 -12.38
CA TYR A 70 -4.31 0.18 -13.47
C TYR A 70 -5.50 1.12 -13.43
N VAL A 71 -5.24 2.42 -13.39
CA VAL A 71 -6.24 3.49 -13.31
C VAL A 71 -6.11 4.38 -14.53
N ASP A 72 -7.18 4.42 -15.33
CA ASP A 72 -7.35 5.40 -16.39
C ASP A 72 -8.16 6.57 -15.82
N CYS A 73 -7.50 7.74 -15.68
CA CYS A 73 -8.14 8.94 -15.14
C CYS A 73 -9.07 9.61 -16.15
N GLY A 74 -8.81 9.46 -17.46
CA GLY A 74 -9.64 10.04 -18.51
C GLY A 74 -10.88 9.21 -18.84
N THR A 75 -10.76 7.88 -18.80
CA THR A 75 -11.81 6.92 -19.15
C THR A 75 -11.94 5.86 -18.05
N PRO A 76 -12.70 6.13 -16.98
CA PRO A 76 -12.73 5.30 -15.76
C PRO A 76 -12.98 3.80 -16.01
N GLU A 77 -13.82 3.46 -16.97
CA GLU A 77 -14.19 2.09 -17.36
C GLU A 77 -13.03 1.25 -17.90
N ASN A 78 -11.92 1.87 -18.32
CA ASN A 78 -10.72 1.16 -18.73
C ASN A 78 -9.83 0.72 -17.55
N SER A 79 -10.15 1.15 -16.33
CA SER A 79 -9.41 0.78 -15.12
C SER A 79 -9.58 -0.71 -14.80
N LYS A 80 -8.51 -1.39 -14.41
CA LYS A 80 -8.52 -2.84 -14.18
C LYS A 80 -7.40 -3.30 -13.26
N TRP A 81 -7.60 -4.42 -12.59
CA TRP A 81 -6.54 -5.12 -11.87
C TRP A 81 -5.56 -5.75 -12.86
N LEU A 82 -4.27 -5.43 -12.73
CA LEU A 82 -3.20 -6.04 -13.52
C LEU A 82 -2.71 -7.34 -12.88
N SER A 83 -2.68 -7.36 -11.55
CA SER A 83 -2.32 -8.51 -10.73
C SER A 83 -3.03 -8.44 -9.39
N VAL A 84 -3.31 -9.59 -8.82
CA VAL A 84 -3.78 -9.78 -7.45
C VAL A 84 -2.92 -10.90 -6.88
N GLU A 85 -2.27 -10.66 -5.74
CA GLU A 85 -1.51 -11.69 -5.03
C GLU A 85 -2.47 -12.73 -4.42
N ASP A 86 -2.04 -13.99 -4.32
CA ASP A 86 -2.83 -15.07 -3.73
C ASP A 86 -2.81 -14.98 -2.19
N LEU A 87 -3.54 -13.98 -1.67
CA LEU A 87 -3.72 -13.72 -0.25
C LEU A 87 -5.15 -14.07 0.19
N TYR A 88 -5.52 -13.72 1.42
CA TYR A 88 -6.81 -14.11 1.99
C TYR A 88 -7.99 -13.45 1.26
N LEU A 89 -7.83 -12.19 0.86
CA LEU A 89 -8.82 -11.41 0.13
C LEU A 89 -8.49 -11.34 -1.36
N ASP A 90 -9.52 -11.28 -2.19
CA ASP A 90 -9.40 -11.02 -3.63
C ASP A 90 -9.90 -9.62 -4.02
N ALA A 91 -9.83 -9.31 -5.32
CA ALA A 91 -10.24 -8.00 -5.84
C ALA A 91 -11.71 -7.63 -5.57
N SER A 92 -12.59 -8.62 -5.35
CA SER A 92 -14.00 -8.38 -5.05
C SER A 92 -14.23 -7.89 -3.62
N ALA A 93 -13.27 -8.10 -2.73
CA ALA A 93 -13.32 -7.61 -1.35
C ALA A 93 -13.01 -6.12 -1.23
N VAL A 94 -12.42 -5.49 -2.26
CA VAL A 94 -12.09 -4.07 -2.23
C VAL A 94 -13.39 -3.25 -2.30
N PRO A 95 -13.71 -2.44 -1.28
CA PRO A 95 -14.96 -1.71 -1.22
C PRO A 95 -15.00 -0.60 -2.25
N ARG A 96 -16.21 -0.28 -2.73
CA ARG A 96 -16.43 0.86 -3.65
C ARG A 96 -15.85 2.17 -3.12
N ALA A 97 -15.94 2.41 -1.81
CA ALA A 97 -15.41 3.61 -1.17
C ALA A 97 -13.88 3.72 -1.32
N ALA A 98 -13.15 2.61 -1.16
CA ALA A 98 -11.71 2.58 -1.41
C ALA A 98 -11.40 2.85 -2.89
N ILE A 99 -12.11 2.23 -3.84
CA ILE A 99 -11.92 2.51 -5.28
C ILE A 99 -12.12 3.99 -5.61
N VAL A 100 -13.14 4.63 -5.06
CA VAL A 100 -13.38 6.08 -5.24
C VAL A 100 -12.24 6.90 -4.63
N GLY A 101 -11.80 6.55 -3.41
CA GLY A 101 -10.70 7.23 -2.74
C GLY A 101 -9.37 7.09 -3.49
N ILE A 102 -9.07 5.91 -4.04
CA ILE A 102 -7.89 5.65 -4.88
C ILE A 102 -7.92 6.55 -6.10
N ARG A 103 -9.06 6.59 -6.81
CA ARG A 103 -9.19 7.45 -8.01
C ARG A 103 -8.99 8.92 -7.67
N LYS A 104 -9.58 9.41 -6.58
CA LYS A 104 -9.36 10.78 -6.12
C LYS A 104 -7.89 11.05 -5.80
N ALA A 105 -7.23 10.13 -5.11
CA ALA A 105 -5.83 10.27 -4.75
C ALA A 105 -4.92 10.31 -5.98
N LEU A 106 -5.22 9.56 -7.05
CA LEU A 106 -4.34 9.44 -8.23
C LEU A 106 -4.68 10.42 -9.36
N CYS A 107 -5.95 10.81 -9.51
CA CYS A 107 -6.45 11.54 -10.68
C CYS A 107 -6.74 13.02 -10.41
N ASP A 108 -7.01 13.40 -9.15
CA ASP A 108 -7.34 14.79 -8.80
C ASP A 108 -6.10 15.57 -8.30
N GLN A 109 -4.89 15.04 -8.54
CA GLN A 109 -3.64 15.72 -8.23
C GLN A 109 -3.43 16.91 -9.19
N PRO A 110 -3.01 18.09 -8.70
CA PRO A 110 -2.76 19.29 -9.51
C PRO A 110 -1.56 19.16 -10.44
#